data_AF-A0A7W0D381-F1
#
_entry.id   AF-A0A7W0D381-F1
#
_cell.length_a   1.000
_cell.length_b   1.000
_cell.length_c   1.000
_cell.angle_alpha   90.00
_cell.angle_beta   90.00
_cell.angle_gamma   90.00
#
_symmetry.space_group_name_H-M   'P 1'
#
loop_
_entity.id
_entity.type
_entity.pdbx_description
1 polymer ?
#
loop_
_entity_poly.entity_id
_entity_poly.type
_entity_poly.pdbx_seq_one_letter_code
_entity_poly.pdbx_strand_id
1 'polypeptide(L)'
;MIECPWCNQPVHLRDNVCPNCMQEVLLEHLEDEQRSIEENKSFDFEELSVEDAIANKYKCVKCGTQECSVKEVAMNGTGLSKILDIEYNHYLFVSCLNCGFVEVYNPDVLKGHKSGKLGTIMDILFGD
;
A
#
# COMPACT_ATOMS: atom_id res chain seq x y z
N MET A 1 -14.82 -22.49 -14.34
CA MET A 1 -14.00 -21.46 -15.01
C MET A 1 -14.16 -20.21 -14.16
N ILE A 2 -13.07 -19.71 -13.60
CA ILE A 2 -13.08 -18.51 -12.76
C ILE A 2 -12.32 -17.40 -13.48
N GLU A 3 -12.67 -16.16 -13.22
CA GLU A 3 -11.85 -15.04 -13.66
C GLU A 3 -10.63 -14.91 -12.75
N CYS A 4 -9.44 -14.99 -13.33
CA CYS A 4 -8.20 -14.83 -12.60
C CYS A 4 -8.06 -13.38 -12.10
N PRO A 5 -7.97 -13.11 -10.78
CA PRO A 5 -7.87 -11.74 -10.26
C PRO A 5 -6.56 -11.04 -10.61
N TRP A 6 -5.53 -11.75 -11.09
CA TRP A 6 -4.26 -11.14 -11.53
C TRP A 6 -4.25 -10.71 -12.99
N CYS A 7 -4.91 -11.43 -13.89
CA CYS A 7 -4.85 -11.15 -15.33
C CYS A 7 -6.22 -10.94 -15.97
N ASN A 8 -7.30 -11.02 -15.19
CA ASN A 8 -8.69 -10.83 -15.61
C ASN A 8 -9.06 -11.67 -16.84
N GLN A 9 -8.54 -12.90 -16.92
CA GLN A 9 -8.85 -13.86 -17.97
C GLN A 9 -9.61 -15.04 -17.38
N PRO A 10 -10.61 -15.59 -18.11
CA PRO A 10 -11.32 -16.78 -17.69
C PRO A 10 -10.43 -18.01 -17.82
N VAL A 11 -10.10 -18.66 -16.70
CA VAL A 11 -9.18 -19.80 -16.67
C VAL A 11 -9.71 -20.95 -15.84
N HIS A 12 -9.12 -22.13 -16.06
CA HIS A 12 -9.20 -23.27 -15.14
C HIS A 12 -7.86 -23.38 -14.43
N LEU A 13 -7.84 -23.12 -13.13
CA LEU A 13 -6.65 -23.24 -12.32
C LEU A 13 -6.16 -24.68 -12.30
N ARG A 14 -4.84 -24.87 -12.27
CA ARG A 14 -4.20 -26.15 -11.97
C ARG A 14 -3.34 -25.96 -10.74
N ASP A 15 -3.58 -26.74 -9.71
CA ASP A 15 -2.86 -26.63 -8.43
C ASP A 15 -2.89 -25.19 -7.88
N ASN A 16 -4.06 -24.56 -7.98
CA ASN A 16 -4.28 -23.15 -7.64
C ASN A 16 -3.46 -22.16 -8.48
N VAL A 17 -2.74 -22.55 -9.52
CA VAL A 17 -1.97 -21.62 -10.36
C VAL A 17 -2.74 -21.29 -11.64
N CYS A 18 -2.80 -20.01 -11.97
CA CYS A 18 -3.35 -19.55 -13.24
C CYS A 18 -2.39 -19.92 -14.39
N PRO A 19 -2.84 -20.66 -15.43
CA PRO A 19 -1.97 -21.04 -16.54
C PRO A 19 -1.57 -19.87 -17.45
N ASN A 20 -2.26 -18.73 -17.35
CA ASN A 20 -2.02 -17.58 -18.21
C ASN A 20 -0.96 -16.63 -17.63
N CYS A 21 -1.05 -16.32 -16.32
CA CYS A 21 -0.11 -15.42 -15.65
C CYS A 21 0.85 -16.13 -14.69
N MET A 22 0.75 -17.45 -14.56
CA MET A 22 1.58 -18.30 -13.69
C MET A 22 1.58 -17.90 -12.22
N GLN A 23 0.56 -17.17 -11.78
CA GLN A 23 0.42 -16.73 -10.40
C GLN A 23 -0.48 -17.69 -9.62
N GLU A 24 -0.12 -17.96 -8.37
CA GLU A 24 -0.93 -18.73 -7.44
C GLU A 24 -2.19 -17.97 -7.01
N VAL A 25 -3.29 -18.70 -6.93
CA VAL A 25 -4.66 -18.27 -6.75
C VAL A 25 -5.25 -18.91 -5.51
N LEU A 26 -5.05 -18.25 -4.37
CA LEU A 26 -5.55 -18.71 -3.09
C LEU A 26 -7.07 -18.52 -3.00
N LEU A 27 -7.78 -19.60 -2.65
CA LEU A 27 -9.24 -19.75 -2.61
C LEU A 27 -9.94 -18.73 -1.69
N GLU A 28 -9.24 -18.24 -0.67
CA GLU A 28 -9.70 -17.22 0.29
C GLU A 28 -10.04 -15.86 -0.35
N HIS A 29 -9.62 -15.61 -1.59
CA HIS A 29 -9.98 -14.41 -2.36
C HIS A 29 -11.21 -14.62 -3.27
N LEU A 30 -11.87 -15.78 -3.21
CA LEU A 30 -13.00 -16.15 -4.06
C LEU A 30 -14.34 -16.27 -3.30
N GLU A 31 -14.34 -16.20 -1.97
CA GLU A 31 -15.54 -16.38 -1.15
C GLU A 31 -16.00 -15.05 -0.53
N ASP A 32 -16.92 -14.38 -1.23
CA ASP A 32 -17.79 -13.34 -0.66
C ASP A 32 -19.17 -13.95 -0.36
N GLU A 33 -19.45 -14.36 0.89
CA GLU A 33 -20.83 -14.39 1.44
C GLU A 33 -20.85 -14.52 2.99
N GLN A 34 -21.80 -13.83 3.62
CA GLN A 34 -21.81 -13.36 5.02
C GLN A 34 -22.33 -14.35 6.08
N ARG A 35 -21.96 -14.07 7.36
CA ARG A 35 -22.54 -14.46 8.69
C ARG A 35 -21.84 -15.62 9.42
N SER A 36 -21.65 -15.64 10.75
CA SER A 36 -21.80 -14.69 11.86
C SER A 36 -21.35 -15.40 13.17
N ILE A 37 -20.80 -14.64 14.12
CA ILE A 37 -20.65 -14.90 15.59
C ILE A 37 -19.57 -15.93 16.03
N GLU A 38 -18.50 -15.46 16.71
CA GLU A 38 -18.21 -15.69 18.15
C GLU A 38 -16.79 -15.21 18.55
N GLU A 39 -16.79 -14.16 19.38
CA GLU A 39 -15.98 -13.95 20.58
C GLU A 39 -14.42 -13.91 20.52
N ASN A 40 -13.92 -12.72 20.90
CA ASN A 40 -12.81 -12.49 21.84
C ASN A 40 -11.37 -12.82 21.39
N LYS A 41 -10.76 -11.87 20.67
CA LYS A 41 -9.51 -11.23 21.12
C LYS A 41 -9.35 -9.88 20.40
N SER A 42 -9.58 -8.78 21.11
CA SER A 42 -9.04 -7.48 20.71
C SER A 42 -7.52 -7.57 20.83
N PHE A 43 -6.90 -8.13 19.80
CA PHE A 43 -5.53 -7.82 19.47
C PHE A 43 -5.66 -6.49 18.74
N ASP A 44 -5.26 -5.40 19.40
CA ASP A 44 -5.07 -4.12 18.74
C ASP A 44 -3.99 -4.35 17.68
N PHE A 45 -4.42 -4.76 16.48
CA PHE A 45 -3.65 -4.54 15.27
C PHE A 45 -3.66 -3.03 15.13
N GLU A 46 -2.69 -2.37 15.75
CA GLU A 46 -2.27 -1.04 15.31
C GLU A 46 -2.03 -1.20 13.82
N GLU A 47 -2.96 -0.65 13.03
CA GLU A 47 -2.84 -0.54 11.60
C GLU A 47 -1.52 0.21 11.37
N LEU A 48 -0.46 -0.52 11.01
CA LEU A 48 0.87 0.05 10.86
C LEU A 48 0.73 1.21 9.88
N SER A 49 0.96 2.42 10.36
CA SER A 49 0.73 3.62 9.58
C SER A 49 1.67 3.61 8.38
N VAL A 50 1.24 4.16 7.23
CA VAL A 50 2.06 4.18 6.01
C VAL A 50 3.38 4.91 6.27
N GLU A 51 3.34 5.86 7.18
CA GLU A 51 4.46 6.63 7.71
C GLU A 51 5.48 5.73 8.40
N ASP A 52 5.03 4.82 9.28
CA ASP A 52 5.91 3.87 9.97
C ASP A 52 6.51 2.85 9.00
N ALA A 53 5.75 2.40 8.01
CA ALA A 53 6.24 1.47 6.99
C ALA A 53 7.38 2.09 6.16
N ILE A 54 7.22 3.36 5.78
CA ILE A 54 8.25 4.13 5.07
C ILE A 54 9.46 4.32 5.96
N ALA A 55 9.28 4.77 7.21
CA ALA A 55 10.39 5.04 8.12
C ALA A 55 11.25 3.79 8.39
N ASN A 56 10.62 2.62 8.51
CA ASN A 56 11.33 1.36 8.77
C ASN A 56 12.11 0.82 7.56
N LYS A 57 11.71 1.15 6.33
CA LYS A 57 12.35 0.66 5.09
C LYS A 57 13.17 1.73 4.36
N TYR A 58 13.22 2.94 4.88
CA TYR A 58 13.85 4.06 4.18
C TYR A 58 15.36 3.86 4.01
N LYS A 59 15.84 4.15 2.80
CA LYS A 59 17.27 4.26 2.49
C LYS A 59 17.45 5.39 1.49
N CYS A 60 18.22 6.40 1.88
CA CYS A 60 18.43 7.55 1.03
C CYS A 60 19.17 7.17 -0.27
N VAL A 61 18.55 7.43 -1.42
CA VAL A 61 19.16 7.20 -2.75
C VAL A 61 20.41 8.06 -3.02
N LYS A 62 20.63 9.12 -2.23
CA LYS A 62 21.77 10.04 -2.39
C LYS A 62 22.96 9.69 -1.51
N CYS A 63 22.74 9.38 -0.23
CA CYS A 63 23.82 9.18 0.75
C CYS A 63 23.78 7.82 1.46
N GLY A 64 22.77 7.00 1.23
CA GLY A 64 22.64 5.65 1.81
C GLY A 64 22.22 5.61 3.28
N THR A 65 22.03 6.75 3.95
CA THR A 65 21.55 6.81 5.34
C THR A 65 20.10 6.33 5.44
N GLN A 66 19.77 5.70 6.56
CA GLN A 66 18.44 5.13 6.85
C GLN A 66 17.59 6.02 7.76
N GLU A 67 18.11 7.18 8.18
CA GLU A 67 17.37 8.15 8.99
C GLU A 67 16.59 9.13 8.11
N CYS A 68 15.27 9.16 8.31
CA CYS A 68 14.36 10.09 7.65
C CYS A 68 13.31 10.69 8.59
N SER A 69 12.71 11.80 8.17
CA SER A 69 11.48 12.34 8.72
C SER A 69 10.37 12.24 7.68
N VAL A 70 9.25 11.62 8.05
CA VAL A 70 8.04 11.53 7.22
C VAL A 70 7.02 12.56 7.71
N LYS A 71 6.42 13.32 6.80
CA LYS A 71 5.33 14.26 7.09
C LYS A 71 4.26 14.21 6.01
N GLU A 72 3.01 14.08 6.42
CA GLU A 72 1.87 14.27 5.52
C GLU A 72 1.57 15.77 5.35
N VAL A 73 1.37 16.19 4.11
CA VAL A 73 1.07 17.57 3.74
C VAL A 73 -0.13 17.58 2.80
N ALA A 74 -1.16 18.34 3.17
CA ALA A 74 -2.28 18.65 2.29
C ALA A 74 -1.88 19.83 1.37
N MET A 75 -1.87 19.60 0.06
CA MET A 75 -1.62 20.62 -0.95
C MET A 75 -2.93 21.27 -1.44
N ASN A 76 -3.80 21.62 -0.50
CA ASN A 76 -5.06 22.28 -0.83
C ASN A 76 -4.79 23.76 -1.15
N GLY A 77 -5.18 24.20 -2.34
CA GLY A 77 -5.09 25.60 -2.74
C GLY A 77 -5.89 26.52 -1.79
N THR A 78 -5.47 27.78 -1.67
CA THR A 78 -6.19 28.76 -0.85
C THR A 78 -7.54 29.10 -1.50
N GLY A 79 -8.66 28.72 -0.87
CA GLY A 79 -10.00 29.01 -1.39
C GLY A 79 -11.11 28.21 -0.70
N LEU A 80 -12.32 28.23 -1.28
CA LEU A 80 -13.48 27.46 -0.83
C LEU A 80 -13.25 25.93 -0.84
N SER A 81 -12.23 25.44 -1.55
CA SER A 81 -11.79 24.03 -1.55
C SER A 81 -11.38 23.51 -0.17
N LYS A 82 -11.00 24.39 0.78
CA LYS A 82 -10.67 24.04 2.17
C LYS A 82 -11.89 23.77 3.06
N ILE A 83 -13.08 24.22 2.68
CA ILE A 83 -14.31 24.09 3.49
C ILE A 83 -15.06 22.79 3.16
N LEU A 84 -14.80 22.20 1.99
CA LEU A 84 -15.53 21.02 1.52
C LEU A 84 -14.74 19.70 1.61
N ASP A 85 -13.44 19.72 2.00
CA ASP A 85 -12.56 18.53 2.19
C ASP A 85 -12.75 17.40 1.16
N ILE A 86 -13.15 17.77 -0.07
CA ILE A 86 -13.54 16.86 -1.15
C ILE A 86 -12.36 16.57 -2.08
N GLU A 87 -11.28 17.33 -1.94
CA GLU A 87 -10.05 17.14 -2.71
C GLU A 87 -9.00 16.43 -1.83
N TYR A 88 -8.83 15.13 -2.08
CA TYR A 88 -7.81 14.27 -1.48
C TYR A 88 -6.40 14.58 -2.03
N ASN A 89 -5.94 15.83 -1.94
CA ASN A 89 -4.62 16.24 -2.40
C ASN A 89 -3.58 16.15 -1.27
N HIS A 90 -3.48 14.97 -0.66
CA HIS A 90 -2.50 14.68 0.40
C HIS A 90 -1.26 14.03 -0.19
N TYR A 91 -0.09 14.42 0.31
CA TYR A 91 1.19 13.85 -0.10
C TYR A 91 2.07 13.60 1.13
N LEU A 92 2.83 12.51 1.10
CA LEU A 92 3.83 12.18 2.12
C LEU A 92 5.19 12.70 1.66
N PHE A 93 5.79 13.56 2.47
CA PHE A 93 7.14 14.07 2.29
C PHE A 93 8.10 13.29 3.17
N VAL A 94 9.10 12.68 2.56
CA VAL A 94 10.13 11.91 3.26
C VAL A 94 11.46 12.62 3.07
N SER A 95 12.02 13.11 4.17
CA SER A 95 13.23 13.94 4.16
C SER A 95 14.38 13.21 4.82
N CYS A 96 15.51 13.08 4.12
CA CYS A 96 16.74 12.53 4.69
C CYS A 96 17.29 13.47 5.79
N LEU A 97 17.51 12.93 7.00
CA LEU A 97 18.08 13.71 8.10
C LEU A 97 19.58 13.99 7.94
N ASN A 98 20.26 13.27 7.05
CA ASN A 98 21.69 13.44 6.80
C ASN A 98 21.99 14.46 5.67
N CYS A 99 21.44 14.25 4.47
CA CYS A 99 21.79 15.08 3.30
C CYS A 99 20.70 16.06 2.85
N GLY A 100 19.51 16.03 3.47
CA GLY A 100 18.40 16.92 3.11
C GLY A 100 17.69 16.60 1.79
N PHE A 101 18.01 15.47 1.15
CA PHE A 101 17.22 14.99 0.00
C PHE A 101 15.77 14.71 0.43
N VAL A 102 14.82 15.13 -0.40
CA VAL A 102 13.38 14.98 -0.13
C VAL A 102 12.73 14.28 -1.30
N GLU A 103 11.92 13.28 -0.98
CA GLU A 103 11.06 12.54 -1.91
C GLU A 103 9.59 12.67 -1.48
N VAL A 104 8.68 12.60 -2.46
CA VAL A 104 7.26 12.85 -2.26
C VAL A 104 6.46 11.67 -2.78
N TYR A 105 5.57 11.14 -1.94
CA TYR A 105 4.73 9.98 -2.25
C TYR A 105 3.25 10.33 -2.21
N ASN A 106 2.46 9.69 -3.05
CA ASN A 106 1.01 9.75 -3.00
C ASN A 106 0.51 8.64 -2.04
N PRO A 107 -0.09 8.99 -0.89
CA PRO A 107 -0.59 8.02 0.08
C PRO A 107 -1.71 7.15 -0.48
N ASP A 108 -2.53 7.63 -1.42
CA ASP A 108 -3.61 6.83 -2.02
C ASP A 108 -3.05 5.70 -2.89
N VAL A 109 -1.90 5.90 -3.53
CA VAL A 109 -1.21 4.82 -4.26
C VAL A 109 -0.63 3.79 -3.29
N LEU A 110 -0.15 4.25 -2.13
CA LEU A 110 0.41 3.37 -1.09
C LEU A 110 -0.69 2.62 -0.30
N LYS A 111 -1.85 3.24 -0.08
CA LYS A 111 -3.02 2.68 0.62
C LYS A 111 -3.95 1.89 -0.33
N GLY A 112 -3.91 2.21 -1.63
CA GLY A 112 -4.90 1.86 -2.66
C GLY A 112 -4.81 0.46 -3.28
N HIS A 113 -4.32 -0.54 -2.56
CA HIS A 113 -4.65 -1.93 -2.87
C HIS A 113 -5.05 -2.65 -1.59
N LYS A 114 -6.35 -2.59 -1.26
CA LYS A 114 -6.99 -3.74 -0.64
C LYS A 114 -6.69 -4.95 -1.53
N SER A 115 -6.14 -5.99 -0.91
CA SER A 115 -5.63 -7.26 -1.49
C SER A 115 -4.15 -7.25 -1.92
N GLY A 116 -3.26 -7.36 -0.93
CA GLY A 116 -2.15 -8.33 -0.99
C GLY A 116 -0.81 -7.91 -1.61
N LYS A 117 -0.56 -6.63 -1.93
CA LYS A 117 0.64 -6.22 -2.71
C LYS A 117 1.55 -5.16 -2.09
N LEU A 118 1.45 -4.88 -0.79
CA LEU A 118 2.35 -3.93 -0.12
C LEU A 118 3.81 -4.39 -0.08
N GLY A 119 4.07 -5.71 -0.11
CA GLY A 119 5.43 -6.25 -0.19
C GLY A 119 6.11 -5.97 -1.54
N THR A 120 5.38 -6.14 -2.65
CA THR A 120 5.96 -6.12 -3.99
C THR A 120 6.38 -4.73 -4.47
N ILE A 121 5.62 -3.68 -4.12
CA ILE A 121 5.95 -2.32 -4.57
C ILE A 121 7.09 -1.71 -3.72
N MET A 122 7.13 -2.01 -2.41
CA MET A 122 8.24 -1.59 -1.55
C MET A 122 9.55 -2.30 -1.94
N ASP A 123 9.51 -3.57 -2.34
CA ASP A 123 10.71 -4.29 -2.81
C ASP A 123 11.17 -3.84 -4.21
N ILE A 124 10.33 -3.21 -5.03
CA ILE A 124 10.73 -2.65 -6.35
C ILE A 124 11.28 -1.22 -6.23
N LEU A 125 10.83 -0.46 -5.24
CA LEU A 125 11.32 0.89 -4.95
C LEU A 125 12.58 0.90 -4.06
N PHE A 126 12.76 -0.12 -3.22
CA PHE A 126 13.86 -0.21 -2.24
C PHE A 126 14.68 -1.51 -2.29
N GLY A 127 14.39 -2.44 -3.21
CA GLY A 127 15.17 -3.65 -3.43
C GLY A 127 16.35 -3.43 -4.38
N ASP A 128 17.55 -3.57 -3.81
CA ASP A 128 18.91 -3.60 -4.39
C ASP A 128 19.26 -2.65 -5.56
#